data_AF-A0A316MAN5-F1
#
_entry.id   AF-A0A316MAN5-F1
#
_cell.length_a   1.000
_cell.length_b   1.000
_cell.length_c   1.000
_cell.angle_alpha   90.00
_cell.angle_beta   90.00
_cell.angle_gamma   90.00
#
_symmetry.space_group_name_H-M   'P 1'
#
loop_
_entity.id
_entity.type
_entity.pdbx_description
1 polymer ?
#
loop_
_entity_poly.entity_id
_entity_poly.type
_entity_poly.pdbx_seq_one_letter_code
_entity_poly.pdbx_strand_id
1 'polypeptide(L)'
;MEINIIDLIPVGKENAIKREQLTRLCFQYGLIADVKDKDRAMRDLIGEARMEHPIINMSHGDGYYQPRKDSKEEMAELNAFIRQEERRGINSIRRVGVAKATYEDFIRGRFERVT
;
A
#
# COMPACT_ATOMS: atom_id res chain seq x y z
N MET A 1 -5.06 -25.82 -1.02
CA MET A 1 -4.75 -24.47 -0.51
C MET A 1 -5.19 -23.49 -1.57
N GLU A 2 -5.97 -22.48 -1.21
CA GLU A 2 -6.22 -21.35 -2.11
C GLU A 2 -4.96 -20.49 -2.17
N ILE A 3 -4.54 -20.11 -3.38
CA ILE A 3 -3.41 -19.20 -3.60
C ILE A 3 -3.87 -17.79 -3.27
N ASN A 4 -3.04 -17.01 -2.58
CA ASN A 4 -3.23 -15.57 -2.40
C ASN A 4 -2.08 -14.78 -3.03
N ILE A 5 -2.15 -13.44 -3.00
CA ILE A 5 -1.12 -12.58 -3.58
C ILE A 5 0.23 -12.69 -2.87
N ILE A 6 0.26 -12.95 -1.56
CA ILE A 6 1.49 -13.09 -0.77
C ILE A 6 2.30 -14.29 -1.29
N ASP A 7 1.63 -15.39 -1.63
CA ASP A 7 2.25 -16.58 -2.24
C ASP A 7 2.91 -16.30 -3.59
N LEU A 8 2.46 -15.24 -4.29
CA LEU A 8 2.99 -14.82 -5.59
C LEU A 8 4.12 -13.79 -5.50
N ILE A 9 4.33 -13.20 -4.32
CA ILE A 9 5.39 -12.21 -4.08
C ILE A 9 6.59 -12.93 -3.46
N PRO A 10 7.73 -12.99 -4.14
CA PRO A 10 8.87 -13.77 -3.67
C PRO A 10 9.57 -13.11 -2.49
N VAL A 11 10.28 -13.93 -1.72
CA VAL A 11 11.16 -13.50 -0.63
C VAL A 11 12.51 -13.07 -1.21
N GLY A 12 13.03 -11.93 -0.76
CA GLY A 12 14.32 -11.41 -1.17
C GLY A 12 14.26 -10.37 -2.26
N LYS A 13 15.05 -9.30 -2.09
CA LYS A 13 15.09 -8.16 -3.02
C LYS A 13 15.52 -8.56 -4.43
N GLU A 14 16.48 -9.46 -4.57
CA GLU A 14 16.95 -9.94 -5.87
C GLU A 14 15.90 -10.73 -6.65
N ASN A 15 14.87 -11.23 -5.98
CA ASN A 15 13.78 -11.98 -6.61
C ASN A 15 12.58 -11.08 -6.95
N ALA A 16 12.66 -9.77 -6.71
CA ALA A 16 11.51 -8.88 -6.80
C ALA A 16 10.71 -9.05 -8.11
N ILE A 17 9.39 -9.23 -7.95
CA ILE A 17 8.48 -9.46 -9.09
C ILE A 17 8.02 -8.12 -9.66
N LYS A 18 8.14 -7.95 -10.99
CA LYS A 18 7.66 -6.73 -11.66
C LYS A 18 6.13 -6.63 -11.55
N ARG A 19 5.61 -5.41 -11.45
CA ARG A 19 4.15 -5.17 -11.35
C ARG A 19 3.38 -5.87 -12.46
N GLU A 20 3.83 -5.75 -13.71
CA GLU A 20 3.14 -6.35 -14.86
C GLU A 20 3.05 -7.88 -14.75
N GLN A 21 4.11 -8.54 -14.27
CA GLN A 21 4.14 -9.98 -14.06
C GLN A 21 3.20 -10.38 -12.92
N LEU A 22 3.26 -9.67 -11.79
CA LEU A 22 2.39 -9.93 -10.65
C LEU A 22 0.91 -9.73 -11.03
N THR A 23 0.57 -8.67 -11.79
CA THR A 23 -0.78 -8.43 -12.31
C THR A 23 -1.27 -9.58 -13.17
N ARG A 24 -0.43 -10.12 -14.06
CA ARG A 24 -0.79 -11.26 -14.91
C ARG A 24 -1.07 -12.51 -14.08
N LEU A 25 -0.24 -12.80 -13.08
CA LEU A 25 -0.47 -13.93 -12.17
C LEU A 25 -1.76 -13.75 -11.37
N CYS A 26 -1.98 -12.57 -10.81
CA CYS A 26 -3.20 -12.27 -10.06
C CYS A 26 -4.45 -12.44 -10.92
N PHE A 27 -4.41 -12.03 -12.19
CA PHE A 27 -5.49 -12.26 -13.12
C PHE A 27 -5.70 -13.76 -13.41
N GLN A 28 -4.62 -14.49 -13.69
CA GLN A 28 -4.67 -15.92 -13.98
C GLN A 28 -5.24 -16.75 -12.83
N TYR A 29 -4.91 -16.38 -11.59
CA TYR A 29 -5.42 -17.04 -10.38
C TYR A 29 -6.75 -16.47 -9.88
N GLY A 30 -7.37 -15.52 -10.60
CA GLY A 30 -8.67 -14.95 -10.22
C GLY A 30 -8.65 -14.02 -9.01
N LEU A 31 -7.47 -13.53 -8.60
CA LEU A 31 -7.29 -12.59 -7.49
C LEU A 31 -7.70 -11.16 -7.84
N ILE A 32 -7.69 -10.82 -9.14
CA ILE A 32 -8.24 -9.57 -9.66
C ILE A 32 -9.18 -9.88 -10.82
N ALA A 33 -10.32 -9.16 -10.86
CA ALA A 33 -11.28 -9.27 -11.96
C ALA A 33 -10.76 -8.58 -13.23
N ASP A 34 -11.38 -8.90 -14.38
CA ASP A 34 -11.13 -8.17 -15.63
C ASP A 34 -11.77 -6.78 -15.60
N VAL A 35 -11.15 -5.89 -14.84
CA VAL A 35 -11.57 -4.50 -14.72
C VAL A 35 -10.78 -3.61 -15.66
N LYS A 36 -11.39 -2.47 -16.02
CA LYS A 36 -10.74 -1.45 -16.84
C LYS A 36 -9.46 -0.90 -16.19
N ASP A 37 -9.46 -0.75 -14.87
CA ASP A 37 -8.32 -0.22 -14.10
C ASP A 37 -7.68 -1.32 -13.23
N LYS A 38 -6.93 -2.22 -13.90
CA LYS A 38 -6.20 -3.31 -13.23
C LYS A 38 -5.13 -2.78 -12.26
N ASP A 39 -4.58 -1.60 -12.53
CA ASP A 39 -3.51 -0.99 -11.73
C ASP A 39 -4.07 -0.47 -10.39
N ARG A 40 -5.31 0.05 -10.35
CA ARG A 40 -6.02 0.32 -9.09
C ARG A 40 -6.33 -0.96 -8.31
N ALA A 41 -6.92 -1.96 -8.96
CA ALA A 41 -7.23 -3.24 -8.31
C ALA A 41 -5.99 -3.89 -7.68
N MET A 42 -4.85 -3.85 -8.38
CA MET A 42 -3.58 -4.33 -7.85
C MET A 42 -3.06 -3.51 -6.66
N ARG A 43 -3.21 -2.17 -6.68
CA ARG A 43 -2.82 -1.34 -5.54
C ARG A 43 -3.63 -1.66 -4.30
N ASP A 44 -4.94 -1.85 -4.47
CA ASP A 44 -5.85 -2.19 -3.37
C ASP A 44 -5.49 -3.57 -2.82
N LEU A 45 -5.32 -4.57 -3.69
CA LEU A 45 -4.94 -5.93 -3.30
C LEU A 45 -3.58 -6.00 -2.55
N ILE A 46 -2.58 -5.23 -2.99
CA ILE A 46 -1.30 -5.11 -2.28
C ILE A 46 -1.47 -4.39 -0.94
N GLY A 47 -2.35 -3.39 -0.88
CA GLY A 47 -2.68 -2.67 0.35
C GLY A 47 -3.25 -3.61 1.42
N GLU A 48 -4.21 -4.46 1.03
CA GLU A 48 -4.80 -5.46 1.93
C GLU A 48 -3.75 -6.49 2.36
N ALA A 49 -2.95 -7.02 1.42
CA ALA A 49 -1.92 -8.01 1.73
C ALA A 49 -0.85 -7.48 2.72
N ARG A 50 -0.59 -6.16 2.72
CA ARG A 50 0.33 -5.52 3.67
C ARG A 50 -0.15 -5.54 5.12
N MET A 51 -1.43 -5.77 5.36
CA MET A 51 -1.97 -5.95 6.69
C MET A 51 -1.52 -7.28 7.31
N GLU A 52 -1.15 -8.25 6.47
CA GLU A 52 -0.72 -9.59 6.90
C GLU A 52 0.80 -9.76 6.79
N HIS A 53 1.42 -9.29 5.70
CA HIS A 53 2.85 -9.46 5.44
C HIS A 53 3.52 -8.18 4.90
N PRO A 54 4.74 -7.83 5.35
CA PRO A 54 5.47 -6.69 4.78
C PRO A 54 5.82 -6.93 3.31
N ILE A 55 5.26 -6.10 2.43
CA ILE A 55 5.55 -6.10 1.00
C ILE A 55 6.26 -4.79 0.65
N ILE A 56 7.55 -4.88 0.36
CA ILE A 56 8.37 -3.75 -0.04
C ILE A 56 8.25 -3.57 -1.55
N ASN A 57 8.05 -2.31 -1.98
CA ASN A 57 8.11 -1.94 -3.39
C ASN A 57 9.46 -1.26 -3.64
N MET A 58 10.23 -1.79 -4.59
CA MET A 58 11.46 -1.14 -5.01
C MET A 58 11.15 0.19 -5.71
N SER A 59 12.06 1.14 -5.54
CA SER A 59 12.03 2.41 -6.26
C SER A 59 11.93 2.19 -7.78
N HIS A 60 11.48 3.21 -8.51
CA HIS A 60 11.44 3.20 -9.99
C HIS A 60 10.63 2.05 -10.65
N GLY A 61 9.76 1.38 -9.89
CA GLY A 61 8.93 0.30 -10.43
C GLY A 61 9.68 -1.03 -10.55
N ASP A 62 10.77 -1.19 -9.80
CA ASP A 62 11.63 -2.36 -9.94
C ASP A 62 11.08 -3.67 -9.39
N GLY A 63 9.94 -3.61 -8.70
CA GLY A 63 9.16 -4.79 -8.34
C GLY A 63 8.79 -4.83 -6.87
N TYR A 64 8.10 -5.90 -6.49
CA TYR A 64 7.64 -6.16 -5.14
C TYR A 64 8.35 -7.38 -4.57
N TYR A 65 8.68 -7.34 -3.28
CA TYR A 65 9.31 -8.47 -2.59
C TYR A 65 8.96 -8.49 -1.11
N GLN A 66 9.11 -9.66 -0.49
CA GLN A 66 9.05 -9.83 0.97
C GLN A 66 10.48 -9.79 1.53
N PRO A 67 10.77 -8.98 2.56
CA PRO A 67 12.13 -8.78 3.03
C PRO A 67 12.67 -10.00 3.80
N ARG A 68 13.96 -10.27 3.64
CA ARG A 68 14.69 -11.30 4.38
C ARG A 68 15.25 -10.80 5.70
N LYS A 69 15.11 -11.61 6.74
CA LYS A 69 15.65 -11.35 8.08
C LYS A 69 17.18 -11.39 8.17
N ASP A 70 17.84 -12.13 7.28
CA ASP A 70 19.30 -12.30 7.26
C ASP A 70 20.02 -11.25 6.38
N SER A 71 19.27 -10.40 5.66
CA SER A 71 19.80 -9.30 4.87
C SER A 71 19.71 -7.98 5.64
N LYS A 72 20.86 -7.41 6.02
CA LYS A 72 20.91 -6.10 6.70
C LYS A 72 20.32 -4.98 5.85
N GLU A 73 20.51 -5.04 4.53
CA GLU A 73 19.96 -4.06 3.59
C GLU A 73 18.43 -4.11 3.57
N GLU A 74 17.84 -5.29 3.44
CA GLU A 74 16.39 -5.45 3.39
C GLU A 74 15.72 -5.12 4.73
N MET A 75 16.40 -5.40 5.84
CA MET A 75 15.94 -4.96 7.16
C MET A 75 15.95 -3.42 7.31
N ALA A 76 16.92 -2.74 6.68
CA ALA A 76 16.93 -1.28 6.64
C ALA A 76 15.78 -0.73 5.77
N GLU A 77 15.48 -1.37 4.63
CA GLU A 77 14.35 -1.01 3.78
C GLU A 77 13.00 -1.26 4.48
N LEU A 78 12.86 -2.37 5.21
CA LEU A 78 11.69 -2.65 6.04
C LEU A 78 11.49 -1.58 7.12
N ASN A 79 12.56 -1.16 7.80
CA ASN A 79 12.48 -0.07 8.77
C ASN A 79 12.11 1.27 8.12
N ALA A 80 12.57 1.54 6.89
CA ALA A 80 12.15 2.71 6.13
C ALA A 80 10.66 2.66 5.77
N PHE A 81 10.15 1.48 5.38
CA PHE A 81 8.74 1.23 5.15
C PHE A 81 7.89 1.48 6.40
N ILE A 82 8.31 0.97 7.58
CA ILE A 82 7.62 1.21 8.86
C ILE A 82 7.47 2.71 9.12
N ARG A 83 8.57 3.45 9.06
CA ARG A 83 8.56 4.92 9.26
C ARG A 83 7.65 5.64 8.27
N GLN A 84 7.59 5.15 7.04
CA GLN A 84 6.71 5.71 6.02
C GLN A 84 5.24 5.49 6.38
N GLU A 85 4.84 4.29 6.77
CA GLU A 85 3.46 3.96 7.12
C GLU A 85 3.02 4.68 8.41
N GLU A 86 3.87 4.77 9.43
CA GLU A 86 3.60 5.57 10.64
C GLU A 86 3.33 7.03 10.29
N ARG A 87 4.16 7.62 9.41
CA ARG A 87 3.98 9.01 8.96
C ARG A 87 2.69 9.18 8.15
N ARG A 88 2.31 8.21 7.32
CA ARG A 88 1.02 8.22 6.61
C ARG A 88 -0.14 8.18 7.61
N GLY A 89 -0.08 7.32 8.63
CA GLY A 89 -1.08 7.24 9.69
C GLY A 89 -1.26 8.56 10.45
N ILE A 90 -0.16 9.16 10.92
CA ILE A 90 -0.17 10.47 11.60
C ILE A 90 -0.79 11.54 10.72
N ASN A 91 -0.42 11.60 9.44
CA ASN A 91 -0.97 12.58 8.51
C ASN A 91 -2.46 12.35 8.25
N SER A 92 -2.92 11.10 8.21
CA SER A 92 -4.33 10.75 8.09
C SER A 92 -5.13 11.28 9.29
N ILE A 93 -4.65 11.02 10.51
CA ILE A 93 -5.28 11.51 11.76
C ILE A 93 -5.37 13.04 11.75
N ARG A 94 -4.30 13.74 11.36
CA ARG A 94 -4.29 15.21 11.27
C ARG A 94 -5.33 15.73 10.28
N ARG A 95 -5.42 15.12 9.09
CA ARG A 95 -6.42 15.50 8.07
C ARG A 95 -7.85 15.31 8.56
N VAL A 96 -8.12 14.18 9.23
CA VAL A 96 -9.42 13.92 9.85
C VAL A 96 -9.75 14.96 10.93
N GLY A 97 -8.77 15.36 11.75
CA GLY A 97 -8.93 16.42 12.74
C GLY A 97 -9.37 17.75 12.13
N VAL A 98 -8.71 18.19 11.06
CA VAL A 98 -9.09 19.40 10.31
C VAL A 98 -10.50 19.27 9.74
N ALA A 99 -10.81 18.14 9.09
CA ALA A 99 -12.13 17.91 8.49
C ALA A 99 -13.27 17.94 9.53
N LYS A 100 -13.04 17.37 10.72
CA LYS A 100 -14.00 17.43 11.83
C LYS A 100 -14.24 18.85 12.33
N ALA A 101 -13.18 19.64 12.50
CA ALA A 101 -13.31 21.05 12.91
C ALA A 101 -14.13 21.85 11.88
N THR A 102 -13.82 21.68 10.59
CA THR A 102 -14.57 22.30 9.49
C THR A 102 -16.05 21.88 9.51
N TYR A 103 -16.34 20.59 9.73
CA TYR A 103 -17.71 20.10 9.84
C TYR A 103 -18.46 20.72 11.03
N GLU A 104 -17.83 20.83 12.20
CA GLU A 104 -18.43 21.46 13.36
C GLU A 104 -18.75 22.95 13.14
N ASP A 105 -17.86 23.66 12.46
CA ASP A 105 -18.11 25.06 12.10
C ASP A 105 -19.32 25.20 11.15
N PHE A 106 -19.56 24.22 10.27
CA PHE A 106 -20.67 24.26 9.31
C PHE A 106 -21.99 24.08 10.06
N ILE A 107 -22.02 23.11 10.99
CA ILE A 107 -23.20 22.84 11.83
C ILE A 107 -23.53 24.02 12.74
N ARG A 108 -22.51 24.73 13.25
CA ARG A 108 -22.71 25.86 14.18
C ARG A 108 -22.86 27.22 13.46
N GLY A 109 -22.91 27.23 12.13
CA GLY A 109 -23.09 28.46 11.34
C GLY A 109 -21.94 29.47 11.47
N ARG A 110 -20.74 29.01 11.85
CA ARG A 110 -19.55 29.87 12.08
C ARG A 110 -18.74 30.11 10.80
N PHE A 111 -19.41 30.15 9.65
CA PHE A 111 -18.77 30.44 8.38
C PHE A 111 -19.10 31.86 7.91
N GLU A 112 -18.23 32.80 8.27
CA GLU A 112 -18.07 34.00 7.44
C GLU A 112 -17.18 33.63 6.26
N ARG A 113 -17.76 33.53 5.06
CA ARG A 113 -16.97 33.67 3.85
C ARG A 113 -16.46 35.10 3.82
N VAL A 114 -15.19 35.30 4.12
CA VAL A 114 -14.46 36.48 3.62
C VAL A 114 -14.30 36.25 2.12
N THR A 115 -15.22 36.83 1.35
CA THR A 115 -15.10 36.98 -0.12
C THR A 115 -13.94 37.88 -0.47
#